data_AF-A0A7C7KNN7-F1
#
_entry.id   AF-A0A7C7KNN7-F1
#
_cell.length_a   1.000
_cell.length_b   1.000
_cell.length_c   1.000
_cell.angle_alpha   90.00
_cell.angle_beta   90.00
_cell.angle_gamma   90.00
#
_symmetry.space_group_name_H-M   'P 1'
#
loop_
_entity.id
_entity.type
_entity.pdbx_description
1 polymer ?
#
loop_
_entity_poly.entity_id
_entity_poly.type
_entity_poly.pdbx_seq_one_letter_code
_entity_poly.pdbx_strand_id
1 'polypeptide(L)' 'MSSFFNPPKPKAPPPPPPPPPKPEDPAINEARRKEREAAKRRRGRAATILTSGLGDPNQPQVQQQKLLG' A
#
# COMPACT_ATOMS: atom_id res chain seq x y z
N MET A 1 15.76 4.50 -67.79
CA MET A 1 14.37 4.02 -67.60
C MET A 1 14.38 2.80 -66.71
N SER A 2 13.78 2.89 -65.52
CA SER A 2 13.19 1.81 -64.70
C SER A 2 13.47 2.02 -63.20
N SER A 3 12.51 2.64 -62.51
CA SER A 3 12.42 2.58 -61.06
C SER A 3 11.01 2.99 -60.61
N PHE A 4 9.98 2.16 -60.86
CA PHE A 4 8.61 2.52 -60.44
C PHE A 4 7.70 1.36 -59.98
N PHE A 5 8.21 0.16 -59.70
CA PHE A 5 7.34 -0.93 -59.20
C PHE A 5 7.88 -1.51 -57.90
N ASN A 6 7.54 -0.85 -56.78
CA ASN A 6 7.63 -1.45 -55.47
C ASN A 6 6.30 -1.22 -54.73
N PRO A 7 5.40 -2.21 -54.67
CA PRO A 7 4.11 -2.04 -54.03
C PRO A 7 4.29 -1.84 -52.51
N PRO A 8 3.56 -0.90 -51.89
CA PRO A 8 3.65 -0.70 -50.45
C PRO A 8 3.15 -1.95 -49.72
N LYS A 9 3.91 -2.41 -48.72
CA LYS A 9 3.55 -3.55 -47.90
C LYS A 9 2.24 -3.24 -47.16
N PRO A 10 1.26 -4.17 -47.13
CA PRO A 10 0.02 -3.97 -46.41
C PRO A 10 0.30 -3.79 -44.92
N LYS A 11 -0.38 -2.81 -44.30
CA LYS A 11 -0.27 -2.53 -42.87
C LYS A 11 -0.82 -3.71 -42.08
N ALA A 12 -0.07 -4.17 -41.09
CA ALA A 12 -0.51 -5.27 -40.23
C ALA A 12 -1.82 -4.91 -39.52
N PRO A 13 -2.75 -5.89 -39.35
CA PRO A 13 -3.99 -5.66 -38.62
C PRO A 13 -3.69 -5.28 -37.16
N PRO A 14 -4.59 -4.50 -36.53
CA PRO A 14 -4.44 -4.13 -35.12
C PRO A 14 -4.42 -5.38 -34.23
N PRO A 15 -3.66 -5.35 -33.12
CA PRO A 15 -3.60 -6.48 -32.19
C PRO A 15 -5.00 -6.74 -31.58
N PRO A 16 -5.31 -8.00 -31.24
CA PRO A 16 -6.56 -8.35 -30.61
C PRO A 16 -6.70 -7.68 -29.22
N PRO A 17 -7.93 -7.40 -28.77
CA PRO A 17 -8.17 -6.84 -27.45
C PRO A 17 -7.67 -7.79 -26.34
N PRO A 18 -7.25 -7.24 -25.18
CA PRO A 18 -6.79 -8.06 -24.06
C PRO A 18 -7.92 -8.96 -23.54
N PRO A 19 -7.57 -10.15 -23.00
CA PRO A 19 -8.55 -11.06 -22.44
C PRO A 19 -9.26 -10.44 -21.22
N PRO A 20 -10.52 -10.83 -20.96
CA PRO A 20 -11.24 -10.37 -19.78
C PRO A 20 -10.55 -10.85 -18.48
N PRO A 21 -10.64 -10.08 -17.39
CA PRO A 21 -10.09 -10.47 -16.10
C PRO A 21 -10.74 -11.78 -15.63
N LYS A 22 -9.91 -12.69 -15.10
CA LYS A 22 -10.41 -13.94 -14.52
C LYS A 22 -11.13 -13.63 -13.20
N PRO A 23 -12.26 -14.29 -12.89
CA PRO A 23 -12.88 -14.18 -11.58
C PRO A 23 -11.89 -14.69 -10.52
N GLU A 24 -11.55 -13.81 -9.57
CA GLU A 24 -10.75 -14.16 -8.40
C GLU A 24 -11.63 -14.93 -7.41
N ASP A 25 -11.06 -15.95 -6.77
CA ASP A 25 -11.75 -16.73 -5.73
C ASP A 25 -12.23 -15.80 -4.59
N PRO A 26 -13.53 -15.80 -4.24
CA PRO A 26 -14.05 -14.96 -3.16
C PRO A 26 -13.30 -15.16 -1.83
N ALA A 27 -12.83 -16.37 -1.52
CA ALA A 27 -12.09 -16.66 -0.30
C ALA A 27 -10.75 -15.91 -0.24
N ILE A 28 -10.05 -15.80 -1.37
CA ILE A 28 -8.78 -15.08 -1.48
C ILE A 28 -9.01 -13.58 -1.29
N ASN A 29 -10.09 -13.05 -1.87
CA ASN A 29 -10.43 -11.64 -1.77
C ASN A 29 -10.85 -11.24 -0.36
N GLU A 30 -11.60 -12.08 0.33
CA GLU A 30 -11.94 -11.87 1.74
C GLU A 30 -10.70 -11.91 2.63
N ALA A 31 -9.80 -12.88 2.43
CA ALA A 31 -8.56 -12.96 3.20
C ALA A 31 -7.70 -11.70 3.03
N ARG A 32 -7.51 -11.24 1.79
CA ARG A 32 -6.78 -10.01 1.46
C ARG A 32 -7.45 -8.78 2.08
N ARG A 33 -8.78 -8.71 2.09
CA ARG A 33 -9.52 -7.63 2.74
C ARG A 33 -9.31 -7.63 4.25
N LYS A 34 -9.45 -8.78 4.90
CA LYS A 34 -9.25 -8.92 6.36
C LYS A 34 -7.84 -8.51 6.76
N GLU A 35 -6.83 -8.91 6.01
CA GLU A 35 -5.43 -8.52 6.26
C GLU A 35 -5.23 -7.00 6.17
N ARG A 36 -5.77 -6.36 5.11
CA ARG A 36 -5.72 -4.90 4.94
C ARG A 36 -6.40 -4.18 6.09
N GLU A 37 -7.57 -4.64 6.53
CA GLU A 37 -8.27 -4.04 7.66
C GLU A 37 -7.50 -4.23 8.98
N ALA A 38 -6.93 -5.40 9.22
CA ALA A 38 -6.08 -5.64 10.40
C ALA A 38 -4.87 -4.71 10.42
N ALA A 39 -4.20 -4.53 9.28
CA ALA A 39 -3.07 -3.60 9.16
C ALA A 39 -3.49 -2.14 9.44
N LYS A 40 -4.63 -1.69 8.89
CA LYS A 40 -5.19 -0.36 9.16
C LYS A 40 -5.49 -0.17 10.65
N ARG A 41 -6.10 -1.17 11.32
CA ARG A 41 -6.38 -1.13 12.76
C ARG A 41 -5.11 -1.03 13.59
N ARG A 42 -4.06 -1.80 13.26
CA ARG A 42 -2.76 -1.71 13.95
C ARG A 42 -2.13 -0.32 13.81
N ARG A 43 -2.12 0.22 12.60
CA ARG A 43 -1.60 1.58 12.33
C ARG A 43 -2.38 2.65 13.10
N GLY A 44 -3.71 2.56 13.11
CA GLY A 44 -4.56 3.49 13.85
C GLY A 44 -4.26 3.47 15.35
N ARG A 45 -4.11 2.29 15.95
CA ARG A 45 -3.71 2.15 17.36
C ARG A 45 -2.35 2.80 17.62
N ALA A 46 -1.35 2.49 16.80
CA ALA A 46 -0.01 3.05 16.95
C ALA A 46 0.00 4.58 16.83
N ALA A 47 -0.84 5.16 15.96
CA ALA A 47 -0.95 6.61 15.80
C ALA A 47 -1.59 7.33 17.00
N THR A 48 -2.37 6.62 17.82
CA THR A 48 -2.98 7.21 19.04
C THR A 48 -2.05 7.15 20.25
N ILE A 49 -1.04 6.28 20.23
CA ILE A 49 -0.07 6.22 21.33
C ILE A 49 0.85 7.43 21.19
N LEU A 50 0.83 8.33 22.18
CA LEU A 50 1.65 9.54 22.21
C LEU A 50 3.15 9.23 22.21
N THR A 51 3.52 8.13 22.86
CA THR A 51 4.89 7.65 23.03
C THR A 51 5.15 6.38 22.21
N SER A 52 6.41 5.94 22.16
CA SER A 52 6.76 4.64 21.57
C SER A 52 6.67 3.52 22.61
N GLY A 53 7.02 2.28 22.24
CA GLY A 53 7.07 1.16 23.19
C GLY A 53 8.03 1.37 24.38
N LEU A 54 8.98 2.30 24.28
CA LEU A 54 9.87 2.70 25.38
C LEU A 54 9.21 3.67 26.37
N GLY A 55 8.08 4.29 26.02
CA GLY A 55 7.47 5.38 26.78
C GLY A 55 8.16 6.72 26.54
N ASP A 56 7.94 7.68 27.46
CA ASP A 56 8.65 8.96 27.49
C ASP A 56 10.01 8.76 28.20
N PRO A 57 11.16 8.97 27.53
CA PRO A 57 12.47 8.80 28.15
C PRO A 57 12.81 9.94 29.12
N ASN A 58 12.05 11.03 29.15
CA ASN A 58 12.29 12.12 30.07
C ASN A 58 11.86 11.74 31.49
N GLN A 59 12.80 11.77 32.43
CA GLN A 59 12.44 11.65 33.85
C GLN A 59 11.70 12.92 34.29
N PRO A 60 10.48 12.81 34.86
CA PRO A 60 9.80 13.98 35.40
C PRO A 60 10.61 14.54 36.57
N GLN A 61 10.86 15.86 36.56
CA GLN A 61 11.49 16.55 37.68
C GLN A 61 10.49 16.63 38.84
N VAL A 62 10.50 15.61 39.70
CA VAL A 62 9.64 15.57 40.89
C VAL A 62 10.27 16.44 41.97
N GLN A 63 9.58 17.52 42.34
CA GLN A 63 9.97 18.29 43.52
C GLN A 63 9.66 17.46 44.77
N GLN A 64 10.70 17.04 45.49
CA GLN A 64 10.53 16.40 46.79
C GLN A 64 10.07 17.47 47.78
N GLN A 65 8.78 17.45 48.11
CA GLN A 65 8.23 18.28 49.17
C GLN A 65 8.85 17.83 50.49
N LYS A 66 9.67 18.69 51.10
CA LYS A 66 10.28 18.45 52.41
C LYS A 66 9.18 18.61 53.47
N LEU A 67 8.82 17.52 54.15
CA LEU A 67 7.67 17.53 55.07
C LEU A 67 7.92 18.39 56.33
N LEU A 68 9.18 18.66 56.67
CA LEU A 68 9.62 19.60 57.69
C LEU A 68 11.00 20.10 57.24
N GLY A 69 11.27 21.40 57.33
CA GLY A 69 12.52 22.03 56.86
C GLY A 69 13.78 21.30 57.31
#